data_AF-A0A068VC17-F1
#
_entry.id   AF-A0A068VC17-F1
#
_cell.length_a   1.000
_cell.length_b   1.000
_cell.length_c   1.000
_cell.angle_alpha   90.00
_cell.angle_beta   90.00
_cell.angle_gamma   90.00
#
_symmetry.space_group_name_H-M   'P 1'
#
loop_
_entity.id
_entity.type
_entity.pdbx_description
1 polymer ?
#
loop_
_entity_poly.entity_id
_entity_poly.type
_entity_poly.pdbx_seq_one_letter_code
_entity_poly.pdbx_strand_id
1 'polypeptide(L)'
;MLYTEKMLYSYLYKVQEVATILIFHSPLQVSRSDIESLQFAQNLEFLQAEWFLRGALGHGLDGFRVYRFLIGCAAPIGVLKPIWTSSRKVLQPFGYQGVGHLRALQDAVGLIPRPRLI
;
A
#
# COMPACT_ATOMS: atom_id res chain seq x y z
N MET A 1 14.81 12.78 14.81
CA MET A 1 13.44 12.24 14.94
C MET A 1 12.37 13.14 14.31
N LEU A 2 12.48 14.48 14.37
CA LEU A 2 11.50 15.43 13.76
C LEU A 2 11.47 15.47 12.21
N TYR A 3 12.56 15.13 11.53
CA TYR A 3 12.67 15.29 10.08
C TYR A 3 11.89 14.22 9.29
N THR A 4 11.87 12.99 9.82
CA THR A 4 11.13 11.86 9.26
C THR A 4 9.63 12.04 9.40
N GLU A 5 9.15 12.57 10.53
CA GLU A 5 7.72 12.85 10.72
C GLU A 5 7.20 13.90 9.74
N LYS A 6 7.94 15.01 9.55
CA LYS A 6 7.53 16.05 8.58
C LYS A 6 7.44 15.54 7.14
N MET A 7 8.37 14.67 6.74
CA MET A 7 8.32 14.07 5.41
C MET A 7 7.14 13.10 5.26
N LEU A 8 6.84 12.32 6.31
CA LEU A 8 5.69 11.43 6.38
C LEU A 8 4.37 12.19 6.31
N TYR A 9 4.19 13.27 7.07
CA TYR A 9 2.97 14.08 7.02
C TYR A 9 2.76 14.72 5.64
N SER A 10 3.83 15.19 4.99
CA SER A 10 3.77 15.74 3.63
C SER A 10 3.34 14.70 2.59
N TYR A 11 3.86 13.47 2.70
CA TYR A 11 3.44 12.36 1.83
C TYR A 11 1.98 11.97 2.05
N LEU A 12 1.54 11.87 3.32
CA LEU A 12 0.15 11.54 3.66
C LEU A 12 -0.84 12.60 3.16
N TYR A 13 -0.48 13.88 3.28
CA TYR A 13 -1.30 14.96 2.74
C TYR A 13 -1.47 14.84 1.23
N LYS A 14 -0.39 14.55 0.50
CA LYS A 14 -0.45 14.35 -0.96
C LYS A 14 -1.26 13.13 -1.37
N VAL A 15 -1.13 12.00 -0.67
CA VAL A 15 -1.90 10.79 -0.97
C VAL A 15 -3.40 11.04 -0.70
N GLN A 16 -3.72 11.75 0.37
CA GLN A 16 -5.10 12.06 0.75
C GLN A 16 -5.73 13.12 -0.17
N GLU A 17 -4.93 14.07 -0.65
CA GLU A 17 -5.35 15.04 -1.67
C GLU A 17 -5.66 14.35 -3.00
N VAL A 18 -4.80 13.42 -3.45
CA VAL A 18 -5.05 12.60 -4.65
C VAL A 18 -6.30 11.73 -4.48
N ALA A 19 -6.49 11.10 -3.32
CA ALA A 19 -7.70 10.32 -3.04
C ALA A 19 -8.97 11.19 -3.03
N THR A 20 -8.89 12.44 -2.55
CA THR A 20 -10.03 13.37 -2.53
C THR A 20 -10.39 13.84 -3.94
N ILE A 21 -9.39 14.08 -4.80
CA ILE A 21 -9.58 14.45 -6.21
C ILE A 21 -10.31 13.31 -6.97
N LEU A 22 -9.98 12.05 -6.67
CA LEU A 22 -10.62 10.89 -7.28
C LEU A 22 -12.09 10.67 -6.83
N ILE A 23 -12.50 11.23 -5.68
CA ILE A 23 -13.81 10.96 -5.07
C ILE A 23 -14.84 12.10 -5.30
N PHE A 24 -14.41 13.37 -5.45
CA PHE A 24 -15.32 14.52 -5.32
C PHE A 24 -15.50 15.44 -6.55
N HIS A 25 -14.84 15.23 -7.68
CA HIS A 25 -14.99 16.13 -8.85
C HIS A 25 -15.43 15.39 -10.12
N SER A 26 -16.73 15.43 -10.43
CA SER A 26 -17.35 15.02 -11.72
C SER A 26 -17.11 13.55 -12.12
N PRO A 27 -17.89 12.93 -13.02
CA PRO A 27 -17.39 11.74 -13.70
C PRO A 27 -16.32 12.21 -14.68
N LEU A 28 -15.12 12.51 -14.16
CA LEU A 28 -13.94 12.64 -15.00
C LEU A 28 -13.89 11.36 -15.83
N GLN A 29 -13.85 11.52 -17.15
CA GLN A 29 -13.62 10.39 -18.03
C GLN A 29 -12.25 9.82 -17.67
N VAL A 30 -12.26 8.76 -16.87
CA VAL A 30 -11.03 8.05 -16.48
C VAL A 30 -10.45 7.49 -17.77
N SER A 31 -9.35 8.07 -18.20
CA SER A 31 -8.69 7.64 -19.41
C SER A 31 -7.98 6.31 -19.16
N ARG A 32 -7.69 5.57 -20.23
CA ARG A 32 -6.86 4.36 -20.13
C ARG A 32 -5.51 4.65 -19.47
N SER A 33 -4.92 5.82 -19.74
CA SER A 33 -3.66 6.25 -19.13
C SER A 33 -3.77 6.43 -17.62
N ASP A 34 -4.93 6.90 -17.12
CA ASP A 34 -5.16 7.05 -15.68
C ASP A 34 -5.26 5.67 -15.00
N ILE A 35 -5.96 4.72 -15.65
CA ILE A 35 -6.04 3.33 -15.20
C ILE A 35 -4.65 2.69 -15.14
N GLU A 36 -3.83 2.86 -16.19
CA GLU A 36 -2.47 2.31 -16.24
C GLU A 36 -1.56 2.94 -15.16
N SER A 37 -1.73 4.24 -14.87
CA SER A 37 -1.01 4.92 -13.79
C SER A 37 -1.42 4.41 -12.41
N LEU A 38 -2.72 4.20 -12.18
CA LEU A 38 -3.24 3.62 -10.93
C LEU A 38 -2.80 2.15 -10.77
N GLN A 39 -2.78 1.38 -11.86
CA GLN A 39 -2.23 0.02 -11.85
C GLN A 39 -0.73 -0.01 -11.58
N PHE A 40 0.04 0.94 -12.12
CA PHE A 40 1.46 1.10 -11.78
C PHE A 40 1.64 1.44 -10.29
N ALA A 41 0.80 2.32 -9.74
CA ALA A 41 0.84 2.71 -8.33
C ALA A 41 0.57 1.52 -7.38
N GLN A 42 -0.15 0.48 -7.81
CA GLN A 42 -0.33 -0.75 -7.02
C GLN A 42 1.01 -1.40 -6.65
N ASN A 43 2.06 -1.29 -7.48
CA ASN A 43 3.39 -1.81 -7.14
C ASN A 43 3.97 -1.14 -5.89
N LEU A 44 3.76 0.18 -5.76
CA LEU A 44 4.23 0.96 -4.61
C LEU A 44 3.43 0.62 -3.36
N GLU A 45 2.12 0.47 -3.49
CA GLU A 45 1.24 0.04 -2.39
C GLU A 45 1.59 -1.38 -1.92
N PHE A 46 1.88 -2.32 -2.83
CA PHE A 46 2.35 -3.66 -2.49
C PHE A 46 3.66 -3.62 -1.69
N LEU A 47 4.65 -2.84 -2.15
CA LEU A 47 5.92 -2.69 -1.47
C LEU A 47 5.74 -2.09 -0.07
N GLN A 48 4.99 -1.00 0.01
CA GLN A 48 4.80 -0.24 1.24
C GLN A 48 4.01 -1.06 2.29
N ALA A 49 2.88 -1.66 1.90
CA ALA A 49 2.07 -2.50 2.78
C ALA A 49 2.87 -3.70 3.29
N GLU A 50 3.63 -4.36 2.42
CA GLU A 50 4.48 -5.47 2.83
C GLU A 50 5.54 -5.06 3.86
N TRP A 51 6.24 -3.95 3.60
CA TRP A 51 7.29 -3.46 4.47
C TRP A 51 6.75 -3.09 5.85
N PHE A 52 5.64 -2.34 5.90
CA PHE A 52 5.01 -1.94 7.16
C PHE A 52 4.46 -3.14 7.94
N LEU A 53 3.77 -4.08 7.29
CA LEU A 53 3.21 -5.26 7.95
C LEU A 53 4.31 -6.16 8.50
N ARG A 54 5.38 -6.43 7.74
CA ARG A 54 6.50 -7.22 8.25
C ARG A 54 7.24 -6.52 9.38
N GLY A 55 7.46 -5.21 9.25
CA GLY A 55 8.09 -4.39 10.29
C GLY A 55 7.27 -4.28 11.58
N ALA A 56 5.93 -4.42 11.50
CA ALA A 56 5.02 -4.33 12.63
C ALA A 56 4.65 -5.68 13.26
N LEU A 57 4.42 -6.70 12.43
CA LEU A 57 3.80 -7.97 12.81
C LEU A 57 4.71 -9.18 12.59
N GLY A 58 5.81 -9.02 11.84
CA GLY A 58 6.70 -10.12 11.47
C GLY A 58 6.21 -10.98 10.30
N HIS A 59 5.08 -10.62 9.67
CA HIS A 59 4.58 -11.25 8.45
C HIS A 59 3.97 -10.21 7.51
N GLY A 60 3.91 -10.54 6.22
CA GLY A 60 3.40 -9.65 5.18
C GLY A 60 1.92 -9.82 4.86
N LEU A 61 1.56 -9.39 3.66
CA LEU A 61 0.22 -9.46 3.07
C LEU A 61 -0.35 -10.89 3.03
N ASP A 62 0.50 -11.91 2.98
CA ASP A 62 0.12 -13.33 2.99
C ASP A 62 -0.65 -13.72 4.27
N GLY A 63 -0.40 -13.02 5.39
CA GLY A 63 -1.13 -13.23 6.65
C GLY A 63 -2.54 -12.65 6.66
N PHE A 64 -2.90 -11.80 5.70
CA PHE A 64 -4.18 -11.07 5.69
C PHE A 64 -5.26 -11.73 4.83
N ARG A 65 -5.05 -12.99 4.40
CA ARG A 65 -6.02 -13.79 3.62
C ARG A 65 -6.66 -13.00 2.48
N VAL A 66 -5.89 -12.14 1.82
CA VAL A 66 -6.41 -11.45 0.65
C VAL A 66 -6.15 -12.31 -0.57
N TYR A 67 -6.95 -13.37 -0.69
CA TYR A 67 -6.82 -14.42 -1.70
C TYR A 67 -6.86 -13.89 -3.14
N ARG A 68 -7.32 -12.65 -3.38
CA ARG A 68 -7.29 -12.00 -4.69
C ARG A 68 -5.99 -11.27 -5.03
N PHE A 69 -5.19 -10.87 -4.04
CA PHE A 69 -3.95 -10.09 -4.25
C PHE A 69 -2.74 -10.96 -4.61
N LEU A 70 -2.81 -12.26 -4.36
CA LEU A 70 -1.64 -13.15 -4.32
C LEU A 70 -1.50 -14.02 -5.58
N ILE A 71 -2.02 -13.57 -6.72
CA ILE A 71 -1.92 -14.33 -7.97
C ILE A 71 -0.45 -14.34 -8.43
N GLY A 72 0.21 -15.48 -8.22
CA GLY A 72 1.40 -15.90 -8.97
C GLY A 72 2.77 -15.47 -8.46
N CYS A 73 2.90 -14.80 -7.31
CA CYS A 73 4.22 -14.39 -6.80
C CYS A 73 4.44 -14.75 -5.32
N ALA A 74 5.63 -15.28 -5.03
CA ALA A 74 6.06 -15.68 -3.70
C ALA A 74 6.21 -14.49 -2.76
N ALA A 75 5.96 -14.72 -1.48
CA ALA A 75 6.19 -13.75 -0.43
C ALA A 75 7.66 -13.26 -0.45
N PRO A 76 7.91 -11.96 -0.29
CA PRO A 76 9.25 -11.38 -0.16
C PRO A 76 10.03 -12.03 0.98
N ILE A 77 11.34 -12.14 0.83
CA ILE A 77 12.21 -12.83 1.79
C ILE A 77 12.71 -11.85 2.87
N GLY A 78 12.63 -10.53 2.62
CA GLY A 78 13.09 -9.49 3.54
C GLY A 78 12.09 -9.11 4.64
N VAL A 79 12.60 -8.98 5.87
CA VAL A 79 11.95 -8.61 7.16
C VAL A 79 11.29 -9.79 7.88
N LEU A 80 12.10 -10.44 8.72
CA LEU A 80 11.73 -11.60 9.55
C LEU A 80 11.42 -11.24 11.01
N LYS A 81 11.63 -9.98 11.44
CA LYS A 81 11.37 -9.53 12.82
C LYS A 81 10.94 -8.07 12.89
N PRO A 82 10.02 -7.73 13.81
CA PRO A 82 9.68 -6.34 14.10
C PRO A 82 10.91 -5.61 14.66
N ILE A 83 11.23 -4.45 14.07
CA ILE A 83 12.47 -3.70 14.33
C ILE A 83 12.47 -3.08 15.75
N TRP A 84 11.29 -2.88 16.36
CA TRP A 84 11.12 -2.49 17.77
C TRP A 84 9.64 -2.64 18.20
N THR A 85 9.36 -2.95 19.47
CA THR A 85 7.97 -3.05 19.99
C THR A 85 7.20 -1.73 19.94
N SER A 86 7.88 -0.59 20.09
CA SER A 86 7.29 0.75 19.97
C SER A 86 6.93 1.11 18.53
N SER A 87 7.76 0.70 17.56
CA SER A 87 7.52 0.92 16.13
C SER A 87 6.23 0.28 15.65
N ARG A 88 5.79 -0.83 16.27
CA ARG A 88 4.51 -1.48 15.94
C ARG A 88 3.32 -0.51 16.01
N LYS A 89 3.26 0.37 17.00
CA LYS A 89 2.15 1.34 17.15
C LYS A 89 2.05 2.32 15.98
N VAL A 90 3.16 2.58 15.31
CA VAL A 90 3.25 3.47 14.15
C VAL A 90 3.07 2.68 12.86
N LEU A 91 3.83 1.60 12.68
CA LEU A 91 3.88 0.84 11.43
C LEU A 91 2.62 0.00 11.16
N GLN A 92 1.95 -0.51 12.21
CA GLN A 92 0.77 -1.38 12.04
C GLN A 92 -0.41 -0.65 11.38
N PRO A 93 -0.80 0.57 11.83
CA PRO A 93 -1.82 1.36 11.12
C PRO A 93 -1.50 1.58 9.63
N PHE A 94 -0.26 1.92 9.28
CA PHE A 94 0.13 2.11 7.87
C PHE A 94 0.04 0.81 7.06
N GLY A 95 0.46 -0.32 7.64
CA GLY A 95 0.29 -1.62 7.01
C GLY A 95 -1.18 -1.96 6.72
N TYR A 96 -2.09 -1.65 7.64
CA TYR A 96 -3.53 -1.83 7.42
C TYR A 96 -4.11 -0.86 6.40
N GLN A 97 -3.62 0.38 6.39
CA GLN A 97 -4.02 1.36 5.38
C GLN A 97 -3.63 0.88 3.98
N GLY A 98 -2.40 0.40 3.79
CA GLY A 98 -1.94 -0.16 2.51
C GLY A 98 -2.79 -1.37 2.05
N VAL A 99 -3.23 -2.24 2.97
CA VAL A 99 -4.20 -3.30 2.65
C VAL A 99 -5.53 -2.72 2.18
N GLY A 100 -6.01 -1.65 2.80
CA GLY A 100 -7.21 -0.93 2.37
C GLY A 100 -7.07 -0.30 0.99
N HIS A 101 -5.95 0.36 0.71
CA HIS A 101 -5.66 0.95 -0.60
C HIS A 101 -5.63 -0.11 -1.70
N LEU A 102 -4.99 -1.26 -1.47
CA LEU A 102 -4.97 -2.36 -2.43
C LEU A 102 -6.39 -2.90 -2.73
N ARG A 103 -7.30 -2.91 -1.74
CA ARG A 103 -8.71 -3.28 -1.95
C ARG A 103 -9.45 -2.24 -2.79
N ALA A 104 -9.27 -0.96 -2.46
CA ALA A 104 -9.89 0.12 -3.21
C ALA A 104 -9.41 0.16 -4.67
N LEU A 105 -8.11 0.00 -4.91
CA LEU A 105 -7.55 -0.07 -6.26
C LEU A 105 -8.01 -1.31 -7.02
N GLN A 106 -8.11 -2.46 -6.35
CA GLN A 106 -8.71 -3.65 -6.94
C GLN A 106 -10.13 -3.38 -7.45
N ASP A 107 -10.97 -2.78 -6.61
CA ASP A 107 -12.37 -2.54 -6.95
C ASP A 107 -12.52 -1.47 -8.05
N ALA A 108 -11.59 -0.51 -8.10
CA ALA A 108 -11.63 0.60 -9.06
C ALA A 108 -11.03 0.26 -10.44
N VAL A 109 -9.85 -0.36 -10.48
CA VAL A 109 -9.05 -0.54 -11.72
C VAL A 109 -8.59 -1.99 -11.96
N GLY A 110 -9.05 -2.93 -11.13
CA GLY A 110 -8.57 -4.32 -11.15
C GLY A 110 -7.18 -4.46 -10.52
N LEU A 111 -6.74 -5.70 -10.33
CA LEU A 111 -5.43 -6.02 -9.76
C LEU A 111 -4.41 -6.36 -10.81
N ILE A 112 -3.19 -5.93 -10.56
CA ILE A 112 -2.01 -6.50 -11.20
C ILE A 112 -1.43 -7.65 -10.35
N PRO A 113 -0.71 -8.59 -10.97
CA PRO A 113 0.09 -9.56 -10.23
C PRO A 113 1.03 -8.84 -9.28
N ARG A 114 1.09 -9.31 -8.04
CA ARG A 114 1.99 -8.78 -7.02
C ARG A 114 3.44 -8.82 -7.53
N PRO A 115 4.20 -7.72 -7.49
CA PRO A 115 5.59 -7.73 -7.92
C PRO A 115 6.47 -8.57 -6.98
N ARG A 116 7.57 -9.12 -7.51
CA ARG A 116 8.62 -9.72 -6.67
C ARG A 116 9.32 -8.60 -5.90
N LEU A 117 9.01 -8.49 -4.62
CA LEU A 117 9.71 -7.59 -3.72
C LEU A 117 10.87 -8.37 -3.07
N ILE A 118 11.98 -7.67 -2.84
CA ILE A 118 13.27 -8.20 -2.32
C ILE A 118 13.12 -8.86 -0.94
#